data_AF-A0A3S0W1V2-F1
#
_entry.id   AF-A0A3S0W1V2-F1
#
_cell.length_a   1.000
_cell.length_b   1.000
_cell.length_c   1.000
_cell.angle_alpha   90.00
_cell.angle_beta   90.00
_cell.angle_gamma   90.00
#
_symmetry.space_group_name_H-M   'P 1'
#
loop_
_entity.id
_entity.type
_entity.pdbx_description
1 polymer ?
#
loop_
_entity_poly.entity_id
_entity_poly.type
_entity_poly.pdbx_seq_one_letter_code
_entity_poly.pdbx_strand_id
1 'polypeptide(L)'
;MLMLLTAADAALAAGCRSDSDCNPGILCLFARDRSTGICASWEPPIQIVPETDPAQVPLRERSTGTRCQFSVDCAPGQFCYKRGSHSEGQCL
;
A
#
# COMPACT_ATOMS: atom_id res chain seq x y z
N MET A 1 15.32 18.66 -34.25
CA MET A 1 14.60 19.17 -33.06
C MET A 1 15.05 18.33 -31.88
N LEU A 2 16.07 18.82 -31.14
CA LEU A 2 16.44 18.24 -29.84
C LEU A 2 15.36 18.65 -28.83
N MET A 3 14.89 17.73 -28.00
CA MET A 3 15.15 17.76 -26.55
C MET A 3 14.69 16.45 -25.90
N LEU A 4 15.58 15.96 -25.05
CA LEU A 4 15.47 14.77 -24.22
C LEU A 4 14.34 14.91 -23.20
N LEU A 5 13.71 13.79 -22.84
CA LEU A 5 13.20 13.52 -21.49
C LEU A 5 13.30 12.01 -21.24
N THR A 6 14.52 11.55 -21.00
CA THR A 6 14.79 10.31 -20.27
C THR A 6 14.50 10.58 -18.79
N ALA A 7 13.31 10.20 -18.33
CA ALA A 7 12.99 10.23 -16.90
C ALA A 7 11.98 9.13 -16.58
N ALA A 8 12.47 7.91 -16.39
CA ALA A 8 11.74 6.89 -15.62
C ALA A 8 12.70 5.86 -14.99
N ASP A 9 13.95 6.24 -14.70
CA ASP A 9 14.87 5.44 -13.88
C ASP A 9 14.98 6.10 -12.50
N ALA A 10 13.90 6.02 -11.73
CA ALA A 10 13.85 6.41 -10.32
C ALA A 10 12.76 5.62 -9.57
N ALA A 11 12.66 4.31 -9.79
CA ALA A 11 11.79 3.44 -9.00
C ALA A 11 12.48 2.94 -7.71
N LEU A 12 13.46 3.69 -7.20
CA LEU A 12 14.02 3.51 -5.86
C LEU A 12 13.39 4.57 -4.94
N ALA A 13 12.31 4.18 -4.28
CA ALA A 13 11.77 4.81 -3.06
C ALA A 13 11.31 6.29 -3.13
N ALA A 14 11.07 6.85 -4.31
CA ALA A 14 10.29 8.10 -4.42
C ALA A 14 8.80 7.76 -4.28
N GLY A 15 8.19 8.12 -3.15
CA GLY A 15 6.76 7.92 -2.96
C GLY A 15 5.91 8.65 -4.00
N CYS A 16 4.65 8.26 -4.14
CA CYS A 16 3.71 8.83 -5.11
C CYS A 16 2.81 9.90 -4.48
N ARG A 17 2.25 10.77 -5.32
CA ARG A 17 1.21 11.76 -4.98
C ARG A 17 -0.13 11.45 -5.65
N SER A 18 -0.11 10.69 -6.74
CA SER A 18 -1.28 10.31 -7.52
C SER A 18 -1.01 9.02 -8.31
N ASP A 19 -2.08 8.38 -8.81
CA ASP A 19 -1.97 7.14 -9.59
C ASP A 19 -1.14 7.31 -10.87
N SER A 20 -1.04 8.53 -11.42
CA SER A 20 -0.20 8.81 -12.59
C SER A 20 1.30 8.79 -12.32
N ASP A 21 1.71 8.82 -11.05
CA ASP A 21 3.11 8.67 -10.65
C ASP A 21 3.53 7.19 -10.63
N CYS A 22 2.57 6.28 -10.77
CA CYS A 22 2.78 4.83 -10.72
C CYS A 22 2.73 4.21 -12.13
N ASN A 23 3.32 3.02 -12.25
CA ASN A 23 3.19 2.22 -13.46
C ASN A 23 1.71 1.92 -13.75
N PRO A 24 1.31 1.81 -15.03
CA PRO A 24 -0.05 1.43 -15.39
C PRO A 24 -0.51 0.16 -14.66
N GLY A 25 -1.69 0.21 -14.03
CA GLY A 25 -2.23 -0.88 -13.22
C GLY A 25 -1.78 -0.90 -11.76
N ILE A 26 -0.89 0.01 -11.35
CA ILE A 26 -0.47 0.23 -9.96
C ILE A 26 -1.13 1.50 -9.43
N LEU A 27 -1.53 1.48 -8.16
CA LEU A 27 -2.22 2.59 -7.52
C LEU A 27 -1.33 3.29 -6.50
N CYS A 28 -1.57 4.57 -6.30
CA CYS A 28 -0.93 5.34 -5.24
C CYS A 28 -1.71 5.21 -3.94
N LEU A 29 -1.12 4.52 -2.96
CA LEU A 29 -1.72 4.26 -1.65
C LEU A 29 -1.11 5.16 -0.57
N PHE A 30 -1.91 5.56 0.41
CA PHE A 30 -1.50 6.49 1.46
C PHE A 30 -1.71 5.90 2.86
N ALA A 31 -0.76 6.12 3.76
CA ALA A 31 -0.90 5.84 5.17
C ALA A 31 -0.94 7.15 5.96
N ARG A 32 -1.74 7.21 7.03
CA ARG A 32 -1.90 8.44 7.84
C ARG A 32 -0.58 8.94 8.44
N ASP A 33 0.29 8.01 8.83
CA ASP A 33 1.56 8.32 9.51
C ASP A 33 2.74 8.49 8.52
N ARG A 34 2.44 8.66 7.22
CA ARG A 34 3.43 8.78 6.15
C ARG A 34 3.17 10.03 5.33
N SER A 35 4.23 10.75 5.00
CA SER A 35 4.18 12.00 4.24
C SER A 35 4.06 11.79 2.73
N THR A 36 4.33 10.57 2.24
CA THR A 36 4.32 10.20 0.82
C THR A 36 3.55 8.91 0.62
N GLY A 37 2.86 8.79 -0.52
CA GLY A 37 2.22 7.55 -0.91
C GLY A 37 3.22 6.50 -1.40
N ILE A 38 2.74 5.30 -1.63
CA ILE A 38 3.49 4.21 -2.26
C ILE A 38 2.72 3.66 -3.47
N CYS A 39 3.44 3.38 -4.55
CA CYS A 39 2.89 2.66 -5.69
C CYS A 39 2.80 1.17 -5.34
N ALA A 40 1.59 0.65 -5.16
CA ALA A 40 1.34 -0.76 -4.88
C ALA A 40 0.05 -1.23 -5.56
N SER A 41 -0.06 -2.53 -5.81
CA SER A 41 -1.34 -3.10 -6.22
C SER A 41 -2.33 -2.99 -5.07
N TRP A 42 -3.56 -2.58 -5.39
CA TRP A 42 -4.69 -2.64 -4.49
C TRP A 42 -5.42 -3.94 -4.74
N GLU A 43 -4.96 -4.99 -4.07
CA GLU A 43 -5.71 -6.23 -3.97
C GLU A 43 -6.06 -6.39 -2.49
N PRO A 44 -7.25 -5.98 -2.04
CA PRO A 44 -7.76 -6.56 -0.81
C PRO A 44 -7.76 -8.06 -1.07
N PRO A 45 -6.96 -8.86 -0.36
CA PRO A 45 -6.79 -10.25 -0.73
C PRO A 45 -8.16 -10.89 -0.72
N ILE A 46 -8.57 -11.44 -1.87
CA ILE A 46 -9.73 -12.33 -1.93
C ILE A 46 -9.26 -13.60 -1.24
N GLN A 47 -9.31 -13.60 0.10
CA GLN A 47 -9.02 -14.78 0.87
C GLN A 47 -10.24 -15.68 0.77
N ILE A 48 -10.18 -16.61 -0.18
CA ILE A 48 -10.74 -17.95 0.01
C ILE A 48 -9.78 -18.68 0.97
N VAL A 49 -9.65 -18.18 2.19
CA VAL A 49 -8.96 -18.85 3.29
C VAL A 49 -10.08 -19.20 4.27
N PRO A 50 -10.20 -20.47 4.71
CA PRO A 50 -11.26 -20.84 5.65
C PRO A 50 -11.12 -19.99 6.91
N GLU A 51 -12.09 -19.08 7.10
CA GLU A 51 -12.44 -18.37 8.34
C GLU A 51 -11.35 -18.36 9.43
N THR A 52 -10.19 -17.78 9.13
CA THR A 52 -9.40 -17.19 10.21
C THR A 52 -9.73 -15.72 10.09
N ASP A 53 -10.75 -15.30 10.85
CA ASP A 53 -11.08 -13.89 10.98
C ASP A 53 -9.76 -13.13 11.17
N PRO A 54 -9.45 -12.09 10.37
CA PRO A 54 -8.24 -11.32 10.58
C PRO A 54 -8.10 -10.88 12.05
N ALA A 55 -9.20 -10.68 12.80
CA ALA A 55 -9.21 -10.46 14.25
C ALA A 55 -8.48 -11.55 15.08
N GLN A 56 -8.36 -12.76 14.56
CA GLN A 56 -7.68 -13.90 15.17
C GLN A 56 -6.19 -14.00 14.80
N VAL A 57 -5.72 -13.31 13.76
CA VAL A 57 -4.28 -13.23 13.47
C VAL A 57 -3.64 -12.24 14.46
N PRO A 58 -2.71 -12.69 15.32
CA PRO A 58 -2.02 -11.80 16.25
C PRO A 58 -1.40 -10.61 15.51
N LEU A 59 -1.50 -9.41 16.06
CA LEU A 59 -0.99 -8.17 15.43
C LEU A 59 0.46 -8.29 14.94
N ARG A 60 1.30 -9.02 15.70
CA ARG A 60 2.71 -9.26 15.33
C ARG A 60 2.90 -10.09 14.07
N GLU A 61 1.90 -10.86 13.66
CA GLU A 61 1.92 -11.76 12.50
C GLU A 61 1.22 -11.15 11.27
N ARG A 62 0.54 -10.02 11.44
CA ARG A 62 -0.15 -9.29 10.37
C ARG A 62 0.85 -8.53 9.50
N SER A 63 1.42 -9.25 8.53
CA SER A 63 2.44 -8.76 7.62
C SER A 63 1.86 -8.18 6.33
N THR A 64 2.72 -7.96 5.33
CA THR A 64 2.39 -7.33 4.06
C THR A 64 1.18 -7.99 3.38
N GLY A 65 0.22 -7.17 2.94
CA GLY A 65 -1.01 -7.64 2.30
C GLY A 65 -2.13 -7.99 3.29
N THR A 66 -1.88 -7.99 4.60
CA THR A 66 -2.95 -8.16 5.60
C THR A 66 -3.88 -6.95 5.61
N ARG A 67 -5.19 -7.18 5.72
CA ARG A 67 -6.17 -6.10 5.85
C ARG A 67 -5.98 -5.34 7.16
N CYS A 68 -6.08 -4.02 7.11
CA CYS A 68 -5.96 -3.14 8.26
C CYS A 68 -6.98 -2.00 8.22
N GLN A 69 -7.30 -1.45 9.38
CA GLN A 69 -7.99 -0.16 9.51
C GLN A 69 -7.04 0.93 10.03
N PHE A 70 -6.03 0.55 10.82
CA PHE A 70 -5.06 1.44 11.43
C PHE A 70 -3.65 0.85 11.34
N SER A 71 -2.60 1.69 11.41
CA SER A 71 -1.22 1.22 11.39
C SER A 71 -0.89 0.27 12.54
N VAL A 72 -1.60 0.37 13.67
CA VAL A 72 -1.48 -0.55 14.81
C VAL A 72 -1.99 -1.96 14.51
N ASP A 73 -2.77 -2.14 13.44
CA ASP A 73 -3.22 -3.45 12.99
C ASP A 73 -2.13 -4.23 12.26
N CYS A 74 -0.98 -3.60 12.00
CA CYS A 74 0.11 -4.18 11.22
C CYS A 74 1.29 -4.59 12.11
N ALA A 75 2.10 -5.51 11.58
CA ALA A 75 3.35 -5.91 12.22
C ALA A 75 4.28 -4.69 12.43
N PRO A 76 5.15 -4.71 13.45
CA PRO A 76 6.08 -3.62 13.70
C PRO A 76 6.90 -3.24 12.46
N GLY A 77 6.93 -1.95 12.13
CA GLY A 77 7.62 -1.42 10.96
C GLY A 77 6.77 -1.32 9.69
N GLN A 78 5.53 -1.82 9.71
CA GLN A 78 4.57 -1.68 8.63
C GLN A 78 3.51 -0.63 8.94
N PHE A 79 2.88 -0.10 7.89
CA PHE A 79 1.82 0.89 7.99
C PHE A 79 0.58 0.47 7.23
N CYS A 80 -0.57 0.98 7.66
CA CYS A 80 -1.82 0.71 6.97
C CYS A 80 -2.02 1.68 5.80
N TYR A 81 -1.80 1.20 4.58
CA TYR A 81 -1.97 1.99 3.36
C TYR A 81 -3.35 1.80 2.76
N LYS A 82 -3.98 2.91 2.39
CA LYS A 82 -5.36 2.97 1.90
C LYS A 82 -5.44 3.70 0.58
N ARG A 83 -6.46 3.36 -0.20
CA ARG A 83 -6.84 4.11 -1.40
C ARG A 83 -7.89 5.15 -1.04
N GLY A 84 -7.63 6.42 -1.38
CA GLY A 84 -8.61 7.50 -1.22
C GLY A 84 -9.27 7.54 0.16
N SER A 85 -10.61 7.50 0.18
CA SER A 85 -11.42 7.56 1.42
C SER A 85 -11.83 6.18 1.97
N HIS A 86 -11.20 5.09 1.53
CA HIS A 86 -11.53 3.76 2.04
C HIS A 86 -11.23 3.65 3.55
N SER A 87 -12.10 2.97 4.28
CA SER A 87 -11.94 2.72 5.72
C SER A 87 -10.94 1.60 6.01
N GLU A 88 -10.79 0.67 5.07
CA GLU A 88 -9.83 -0.44 5.12
C GLU A 88 -8.64 -0.17 4.21
N GLY A 89 -7.54 -0.86 4.47
CA GLY A 89 -6.29 -0.81 3.73
C GLY A 89 -5.56 -2.14 3.79
N GLN A 90 -4.29 -2.09 3.38
CA GLN A 90 -3.37 -3.21 3.50
C GLN A 90 -2.08 -2.79 4.22
N CYS A 91 -1.53 -3.69 5.04
CA CYS A 91 -0.24 -3.49 5.66
C CYS A 91 0.86 -3.54 4.58
N LEU A 92 1.75 -2.54 4.56
CA LEU A 92 2.96 -2.48 3.73
C LEU A 92 4.15 -1.95 4.54
#